data_AF-A0A357G2M0-F1
#
_entry.id   AF-A0A357G2M0-F1
#
_cell.length_a   1.000
_cell.length_b   1.000
_cell.length_c   1.000
_cell.angle_alpha   90.00
_cell.angle_beta   90.00
_cell.angle_gamma   90.00
#
_symmetry.space_group_name_H-M   'P 1'
#
loop_
_entity.id
_entity.type
_entity.pdbx_description
1 polymer ?
#
loop_
_entity_poly.entity_id
_entity_poly.type
_entity_poly.pdbx_seq_one_letter_code
_entity_poly.pdbx_strand_id
1 'polypeptide(L)'
;MTQAKTKPASQQEIRSILHDADDDLVLAILETGATYQEIKQAAGWLDDSGYMGNKRGKPMDIRVARVHKLLKQDRDRMELYER
;
A
#
# COMPACT_ATOMS: atom_id res chain seq x y z
N MET A 1 23.28 8.90 2.71
CA MET A 1 22.86 7.67 3.40
C MET A 1 21.65 7.12 2.66
N THR A 2 21.82 6.12 1.79
CA THR A 2 20.75 5.67 0.88
C THR A 2 20.78 4.15 0.79
N GLN A 3 20.28 3.47 1.82
CA GLN A 3 20.21 2.02 1.83
C GLN A 3 18.92 1.55 2.52
N ALA A 4 17.79 1.67 1.81
CA ALA A 4 16.51 1.06 2.20
C ALA A 4 15.71 0.57 0.97
N LYS A 5 16.39 0.27 -0.15
CA LYS A 5 15.75 -0.07 -1.44
C LYS A 5 15.61 -1.58 -1.72
N THR A 6 16.03 -2.47 -0.82
CA THR A 6 16.16 -3.91 -1.16
C THR A 6 15.44 -4.88 -0.22
N LYS A 7 15.03 -4.48 0.98
CA LYS A 7 14.34 -5.40 1.90
C LYS A 7 12.82 -5.17 1.86
N PRO A 8 12.02 -6.23 1.70
CA PRO A 8 10.58 -6.16 1.94
C PRO A 8 10.30 -5.54 3.32
N ALA A 9 9.23 -4.77 3.42
CA ALA A 9 8.79 -4.20 4.68
C ALA A 9 8.45 -5.33 5.66
N SER A 10 8.78 -5.12 6.93
CA SER A 10 8.35 -5.97 8.02
C SER A 10 6.89 -5.71 8.40
N GLN A 11 6.26 -6.67 9.09
CA GLN A 11 4.92 -6.53 9.62
C GLN A 11 4.73 -5.26 10.47
N GLN A 12 5.72 -4.94 11.31
CA GLN A 12 5.69 -3.77 12.18
C GLN A 12 5.74 -2.46 11.37
N GLU A 13 6.57 -2.44 10.33
CA GLU A 13 6.68 -1.32 9.40
C GLU A 13 5.38 -1.08 8.62
N ILE A 14 4.71 -2.15 8.18
CA ILE A 14 3.42 -2.08 7.47
C ILE A 14 2.35 -1.46 8.38
N ARG A 15 2.22 -1.99 9.60
CA ARG A 15 1.27 -1.45 10.60
C ARG A 15 1.58 0.00 10.96
N SER A 16 2.85 0.38 11.01
CA SER A 16 3.24 1.76 11.24
C SER A 16 2.83 2.72 10.12
N ILE A 17 2.66 2.24 8.88
CA ILE A 17 2.19 3.07 7.76
C ILE A 17 0.66 3.15 7.77
N LEU A 18 -0.01 2.02 7.97
CA LEU A 18 -1.45 1.89 7.74
C LEU A 18 -2.29 2.13 9.01
N HIS A 19 -1.67 2.16 10.19
CA HIS A 19 -2.25 2.36 11.52
C HIS A 19 -3.32 1.32 11.92
N ASP A 20 -4.40 1.15 11.16
CA ASP A 20 -5.56 0.27 11.42
C ASP A 20 -5.65 -0.92 10.44
N ALA A 21 -4.53 -1.33 9.83
CA ALA A 21 -4.53 -2.52 8.98
C ALA A 21 -4.75 -3.80 9.80
N ASP A 22 -5.73 -4.61 9.38
CA ASP A 22 -5.98 -5.93 9.94
C ASP A 22 -4.85 -6.93 9.57
N ASP A 23 -4.82 -8.05 10.28
CA ASP A 23 -3.77 -9.06 10.08
C ASP A 23 -3.81 -9.68 8.69
N ASP A 24 -5.01 -9.81 8.10
CA ASP A 24 -5.21 -10.35 6.76
C ASP A 24 -4.63 -9.42 5.68
N LEU A 25 -4.88 -8.11 5.76
CA LEU A 25 -4.32 -7.10 4.87
C LEU A 25 -2.80 -7.02 5.02
N VAL A 26 -2.30 -7.07 6.25
CA VAL A 26 -0.87 -7.06 6.54
C VAL A 26 -0.18 -8.28 5.92
N LEU A 27 -0.76 -9.48 6.04
CA LEU A 27 -0.26 -10.69 5.40
C LEU A 27 -0.28 -10.56 3.87
N ALA A 28 -1.38 -10.10 3.29
CA ALA A 28 -1.49 -9.90 1.85
C ALA A 28 -0.43 -8.91 1.31
N ILE A 29 -0.13 -7.85 2.06
CA ILE A 29 0.92 -6.88 1.70
C ILE A 29 2.31 -7.50 1.85
N LEU A 30 2.57 -8.31 2.89
CA LEU A 30 3.84 -9.03 3.04
C LEU A 30 4.11 -9.97 1.85
N GLU A 31 3.09 -10.68 1.36
CA GLU A 31 3.20 -11.56 0.19
C GLU A 31 3.60 -10.83 -1.10
N THR A 32 3.30 -9.53 -1.20
CA THR A 32 3.72 -8.73 -2.36
C THR A 32 5.24 -8.49 -2.41
N GLY A 33 5.95 -8.67 -1.28
CA GLY A 33 7.36 -8.35 -1.15
C GLY A 33 7.67 -6.86 -1.35
N ALA A 34 6.67 -5.98 -1.14
CA ALA A 34 6.84 -4.53 -1.24
C ALA A 34 7.71 -4.00 -0.10
N THR A 35 8.51 -2.99 -0.43
CA THR A 35 9.36 -2.27 0.52
C THR A 35 8.56 -1.18 1.24
N TYR A 36 9.09 -0.70 2.37
CA TYR A 36 8.45 0.37 3.15
C TYR A 36 8.07 1.60 2.30
N GLN A 37 8.97 2.02 1.39
CA GLN A 37 8.74 3.18 0.52
C GLN A 37 7.62 2.94 -0.50
N GLU A 38 7.53 1.73 -1.05
CA GLU A 38 6.49 1.36 -2.00
C GLU A 38 5.12 1.31 -1.34
N ILE A 39 5.05 0.80 -0.10
CA ILE A 39 3.81 0.74 0.68
C ILE A 39 3.37 2.14 1.06
N LYS A 40 4.30 3.00 1.51
CA LYS A 40 4.01 4.41 1.78
C LYS A 40 3.52 5.15 0.54
N GLN A 41 4.10 4.86 -0.63
CA GLN A 41 3.65 5.44 -1.90
C GLN A 41 2.25 4.96 -2.27
N ALA A 42 1.96 3.67 -2.12
CA ALA A 42 0.65 3.10 -2.38
C ALA A 42 -0.43 3.67 -1.43
N ALA A 43 -0.14 3.80 -0.14
CA ALA A 43 -1.03 4.42 0.84
C ALA A 43 -1.29 5.89 0.51
N GLY A 44 -0.25 6.66 0.14
CA GLY A 44 -0.41 8.05 -0.27
C GLY A 44 -1.27 8.23 -1.53
N TRP A 45 -1.35 7.23 -2.41
CA TRP A 45 -2.26 7.24 -3.56
C TRP A 45 -3.71 6.96 -3.19
N LEU A 46 -3.94 6.25 -2.08
CA LEU A 46 -5.28 5.93 -1.58
C LEU A 46 -5.96 7.17 -0.97
N ASP A 47 -5.19 7.99 -0.25
CA ASP A 47 -5.66 9.21 0.41
C ASP A 47 -5.82 10.39 -0.55
N ASP A 48 -5.01 10.44 -1.61
CA ASP A 48 -5.12 11.45 -2.65
C ASP A 48 -6.34 11.14 -3.54
N SER A 49 -7.53 11.52 -3.05
CA SER A 49 -8.83 11.43 -3.76
C SER A 49 -8.84 12.05 -5.17
N GLY A 50 -7.79 12.80 -5.52
CA GLY A 50 -7.56 13.41 -6.84
C GLY A 50 -6.57 12.68 -7.75
N TYR A 51 -5.99 11.53 -7.35
CA TYR A 51 -5.06 10.79 -8.21
C TYR A 51 -5.80 10.06 -9.34
N MET A 52 -6.22 10.83 -10.36
CA MET A 52 -6.43 10.29 -11.71
C MET A 52 -5.12 9.59 -12.09
N GLY A 53 -5.17 8.27 -12.31
CA GLY A 53 -4.04 7.38 -12.63
C GLY A 53 -3.31 7.67 -13.94
N ASN A 54 -3.04 8.93 -14.22
CA ASN A 54 -2.57 9.47 -15.49
C ASN A 54 -1.48 10.54 -15.33
N LYS A 55 -0.74 10.58 -14.21
CA LYS A 55 0.59 11.22 -14.21
C LYS A 55 1.62 10.31 -14.89
N ARG A 56 1.47 10.24 -16.21
CA ARG A 56 2.47 10.06 -17.26
C ARG A 56 3.91 10.11 -16.70
N GLY A 57 4.51 8.95 -16.49
CA GLY A 57 5.98 8.84 -16.42
C GLY A 57 6.62 8.29 -15.14
N LYS A 58 5.88 7.95 -14.07
CA LYS A 58 6.47 7.10 -13.03
C LYS A 58 6.27 5.63 -13.38
N PRO A 59 7.32 4.80 -13.48
CA PRO A 59 7.15 3.37 -13.63
C PRO A 59 6.33 2.91 -12.42
N MET A 60 5.10 2.49 -12.69
CA MET A 60 4.24 1.91 -11.68
C MET A 60 4.86 0.55 -11.37
N ASP A 61 5.69 0.50 -10.34
CA ASP A 61 6.28 -0.77 -9.89
C ASP A 61 5.10 -1.71 -9.61
N ILE A 62 5.18 -2.92 -10.17
CA ILE A 62 4.12 -3.93 -10.10
C ILE A 62 3.75 -4.19 -8.63
N ARG A 63 4.72 -4.04 -7.70
CA ARG A 63 4.49 -4.18 -6.26
C ARG A 63 3.62 -3.05 -5.71
N VAL A 64 3.93 -1.79 -6.02
CA VAL A 64 3.14 -0.61 -5.59
C VAL A 64 1.70 -0.73 -6.09
N ALA A 65 1.51 -1.14 -7.35
CA ALA A 65 0.18 -1.32 -7.92
C ALA A 65 -0.64 -2.41 -7.19
N ARG A 66 0.01 -3.52 -6.81
CA ARG A 66 -0.62 -4.60 -6.04
C ARG A 66 -1.01 -4.13 -4.65
N VAL A 67 -0.11 -3.45 -3.93
CA VAL A 67 -0.41 -2.91 -2.59
C VAL A 67 -1.58 -1.92 -2.65
N HIS A 68 -1.56 -0.97 -3.60
CA HIS A 68 -2.65 -0.01 -3.75
C HIS A 68 -4.00 -0.70 -4.03
N LYS A 69 -4.01 -1.77 -4.83
CA LYS A 69 -5.22 -2.55 -5.08
C LYS A 69 -5.75 -3.20 -3.79
N LEU A 70 -4.88 -3.81 -2.98
CA LEU A 70 -5.26 -4.43 -1.71
C LEU A 70 -5.86 -3.41 -0.74
N LEU A 71 -5.19 -2.27 -0.57
CA LEU A 71 -5.68 -1.19 0.30
C LEU A 71 -7.04 -0.65 -0.15
N LYS A 72 -7.24 -0.50 -1.47
CA LYS A 72 -8.53 -0.07 -2.01
C LYS A 72 -9.64 -1.10 -1.75
N GLN A 73 -9.34 -2.39 -1.96
CA GLN A 73 -10.31 -3.46 -1.69
C GLN A 73 -10.70 -3.52 -0.21
N ASP A 74 -9.74 -3.30 0.69
CA ASP A 74 -9.99 -3.25 2.12
C ASP A 74 -10.88 -2.06 2.51
N ARG A 75 -10.59 -0.86 2.00
CA ARG A 75 -11.44 0.32 2.21
C ARG A 75 -12.86 0.12 1.69
N ASP A 76 -13.00 -0.38 0.46
CA ASP A 76 -14.30 -0.67 -0.15
C ASP A 76 -15.08 -1.73 0.68
N ARG A 77 -14.37 -2.71 1.28
CA ARG A 77 -14.96 -3.71 2.18
C ARG A 77 -15.48 -3.07 3.47
N MET A 78 -14.72 -2.16 4.08
CA MET A 78 -15.12 -1.45 5.31
C MET A 78 -16.35 -0.56 5.08
N GLU A 79 -16.40 0.18 3.97
CA GLU A 79 -17.56 1.02 3.60
C GLU A 79 -18.86 0.20 3.41
N LEU A 80 -18.77 -1.07 3.02
CA LEU A 80 -19.93 -1.95 2.87
C LEU A 80 -20.53 -2.43 4.20
N TYR A 81 -19.76 -2.44 5.29
CA TYR A 81 -20.25 -2.83 6.62
C TYR A 81 -20.88 -1.66 7.40
N GLU A 82 -20.65 -0.42 6.98
CA GLU A 82 -21.22 0.78 7.60
C GLU A 82 -22.58 1.22 6.99
N ARG A 83 -23.16 0.41 6.08
CA ARG A 83 -24.47 0.63 5.46
C ARG A 83 -25.54 -0.31 5.97
#